data_AF-A0A803W7W8-F1
#
_entry.id   AF-A0A803W7W8-F1
#
_cell.length_a   1.000
_cell.length_b   1.000
_cell.length_c   1.000
_cell.angle_alpha   90.00
_cell.angle_beta   90.00
_cell.angle_gamma   90.00
#
_symmetry.space_group_name_H-M   'P 1'
#
loop_
_entity.id
_entity.type
_entity.pdbx_description
1 polymer ?
#
loop_
_entity_poly.entity_id
_entity_poly.type
_entity_poly.pdbx_seq_one_letter_code
_entity_poly.pdbx_strand_id
1 'polypeptide(L)'
;VDSALRMPAMLREEGSLFKTCFYTSLAFFIWVSTDHDEIEKVAKQFGAKVHRRSPEVSQDSSTSLEAITEFLNHHREVDIVGNIQATSPCLHPSDLIKVADLIQKEGFDSVFSVVRRHQFRWSEVKKGDNKMTEPQNLNPAKRYRRQDWPGELYENGSFYFAKRHLIEKGYLQGGKMAYYEMRAEHSVDIDIDIDWPIAEQRVLSFGYFGKEPLKEVKLLVCSIDGCLTNGRIYVTEDHKEMVSYDYRDIVGIDLLKKRGIQVRLISDRDCSKTLSAMQLRCVAKVNVTNKLQVLKDWQEDMGLSWKEVAYLGNEESDVECLKQAGMSAVPADACAAAQKAAAYICKSRGGCGAVREFAEHIFLLLEKVNSARKQLEEISSAGKEMGRNENSRKGNKELMEKE
;
A
#
# COMPACT_ATOMS: atom_id res chain seq x y z
N VAL A 1 1.44 -9.06 -12.91
CA VAL A 1 0.91 -9.82 -11.75
C VAL A 1 2.05 -10.42 -10.91
N ASP A 2 3.27 -10.56 -11.45
CA ASP A 2 4.46 -10.99 -10.67
C ASP A 2 4.97 -10.04 -9.59
N SER A 3 4.68 -8.75 -9.67
CA SER A 3 5.11 -7.77 -8.65
C SER A 3 4.30 -7.83 -7.35
N ALA A 4 3.13 -8.49 -7.33
CA ALA A 4 2.29 -8.61 -6.14
C ALA A 4 2.94 -9.49 -5.05
N LEU A 5 3.79 -10.44 -5.43
CA LEU A 5 4.54 -11.30 -4.49
C LEU A 5 5.75 -10.59 -3.85
N ARG A 6 6.23 -9.49 -4.44
CA ARG A 6 7.31 -8.68 -3.86
C ARG A 6 6.80 -7.64 -2.86
N MET A 7 5.51 -7.29 -2.86
CA MET A 7 4.85 -6.34 -1.93
C MET A 7 5.09 -6.71 -0.45
N PRO A 8 5.46 -5.76 0.45
CA PRO A 8 5.59 -6.07 1.87
C PRO A 8 4.19 -6.36 2.39
N ALA A 9 4.06 -7.10 3.49
CA ALA A 9 2.73 -7.43 3.98
C ALA A 9 1.90 -6.18 4.33
N MET A 10 2.51 -5.00 4.53
CA MET A 10 1.81 -3.71 4.62
C MET A 10 1.01 -3.33 3.36
N LEU A 11 1.52 -3.57 2.14
CA LEU A 11 0.75 -3.36 0.90
C LEU A 11 -0.19 -4.54 0.59
N ARG A 12 0.09 -5.75 1.16
CA ARG A 12 -0.81 -6.91 1.11
C ARG A 12 -1.98 -6.82 2.09
N GLU A 13 -1.89 -6.03 3.16
CA GLU A 13 -3.01 -5.80 4.09
C GLU A 13 -3.70 -4.47 3.83
N GLU A 14 -3.01 -3.48 3.25
CA GLU A 14 -3.60 -2.16 2.98
C GLU A 14 -4.08 -1.92 1.55
N GLY A 15 -3.73 -2.78 0.59
CA GLY A 15 -4.30 -2.88 -0.77
C GLY A 15 -4.83 -1.60 -1.38
N SER A 16 -3.99 -0.58 -1.51
CA SER A 16 -4.35 0.74 -2.08
C SER A 16 -5.11 0.60 -3.40
N LEU A 17 -4.58 -0.22 -4.32
CA LEU A 17 -5.17 -0.45 -5.63
C LEU A 17 -6.53 -1.18 -5.56
N PHE A 18 -6.63 -2.19 -4.69
CA PHE A 18 -7.87 -2.95 -4.50
C PHE A 18 -8.95 -2.07 -3.89
N LYS A 19 -8.63 -1.37 -2.80
CA LYS A 19 -9.51 -0.38 -2.19
C LYS A 19 -9.93 0.67 -3.22
N THR A 20 -9.02 1.12 -4.08
CA THR A 20 -9.34 2.12 -5.12
C THR A 20 -10.48 1.66 -6.04
N CYS A 21 -10.47 0.39 -6.47
CA CYS A 21 -11.47 -0.11 -7.39
C CYS A 21 -12.85 -0.31 -6.74
N PHE A 22 -12.91 -0.76 -5.47
CA PHE A 22 -14.17 -1.10 -4.79
C PHE A 22 -15.07 0.09 -4.41
N TYR A 23 -14.54 1.32 -4.41
CA TYR A 23 -15.27 2.50 -3.87
C TYR A 23 -15.87 3.44 -4.92
N THR A 24 -15.96 2.99 -6.16
CA THR A 24 -16.59 3.74 -7.25
C THR A 24 -18.10 3.40 -7.32
N SER A 25 -18.95 4.39 -7.62
CA SER A 25 -20.42 4.21 -7.74
C SER A 25 -20.84 3.56 -9.07
N LEU A 26 -19.88 3.23 -9.92
CA LEU A 26 -20.05 2.40 -11.09
C LEU A 26 -19.93 0.94 -10.67
N ALA A 27 -20.79 0.07 -11.20
CA ALA A 27 -20.70 -1.37 -10.96
C ALA A 27 -19.48 -1.97 -11.69
N PHE A 28 -18.28 -1.81 -11.14
CA PHE A 28 -17.11 -2.55 -11.60
C PHE A 28 -17.10 -3.94 -10.99
N PHE A 29 -16.97 -4.95 -11.83
CA PHE A 29 -16.54 -6.27 -11.37
C PHE A 29 -15.01 -6.28 -11.29
N ILE A 30 -14.49 -6.42 -10.07
CA ILE A 30 -13.05 -6.42 -9.82
C ILE A 30 -12.54 -7.85 -9.87
N TRP A 31 -11.61 -8.08 -10.79
CA TRP A 31 -11.00 -9.38 -11.03
C TRP A 31 -9.49 -9.31 -10.84
N VAL A 32 -8.91 -10.40 -10.35
CA VAL A 32 -7.47 -10.65 -10.36
C VAL A 32 -7.23 -11.90 -11.19
N SER A 33 -6.48 -11.74 -12.27
CA SER A 33 -5.97 -12.85 -13.08
C SER A 33 -4.63 -13.30 -12.51
N THR A 34 -4.53 -14.53 -11.98
CA THR A 34 -3.27 -15.03 -11.37
C THR A 34 -3.14 -16.54 -11.50
N ASP A 35 -1.91 -17.02 -11.53
CA ASP A 35 -1.50 -18.41 -11.56
C ASP A 35 -1.04 -18.92 -10.17
N HIS A 36 -0.95 -18.03 -9.17
CA HIS A 36 -0.36 -18.33 -7.86
C HIS A 36 -1.37 -18.31 -6.71
N ASP A 37 -1.32 -19.33 -5.84
CA ASP A 37 -2.28 -19.54 -4.74
C ASP A 37 -2.25 -18.40 -3.70
N GLU A 38 -1.05 -17.94 -3.31
CA GLU A 38 -0.93 -16.82 -2.37
C GLU A 38 -1.52 -15.51 -2.92
N ILE A 39 -1.39 -15.25 -4.23
CA ILE A 39 -1.99 -14.06 -4.85
C ILE A 39 -3.52 -14.20 -4.85
N GLU A 40 -4.04 -15.38 -5.15
CA GLU A 40 -5.49 -15.66 -5.06
C GLU A 40 -6.02 -15.42 -3.65
N LYS A 41 -5.30 -15.89 -2.63
CA LYS A 41 -5.69 -15.70 -1.22
C LYS A 41 -5.76 -14.21 -0.86
N VAL A 42 -4.74 -13.44 -1.23
CA VAL A 42 -4.71 -11.98 -1.00
C VAL A 42 -5.85 -11.30 -1.77
N ALA A 43 -6.06 -11.63 -3.04
CA ALA A 43 -7.14 -11.05 -3.85
C ALA A 43 -8.53 -11.26 -3.22
N LYS A 44 -8.81 -12.48 -2.72
CA LYS A 44 -10.06 -12.80 -2.03
C LYS A 44 -10.22 -12.04 -0.72
N GLN A 45 -9.14 -11.78 0.03
CA GLN A 45 -9.18 -10.98 1.26
C GLN A 45 -9.64 -9.54 1.00
N PHE A 46 -9.32 -8.97 -0.17
CA PHE A 46 -9.81 -7.66 -0.59
C PHE A 46 -11.18 -7.69 -1.29
N GLY A 47 -11.83 -8.86 -1.37
CA GLY A 47 -13.13 -9.02 -2.00
C GLY A 47 -13.09 -9.11 -3.53
N ALA A 48 -11.91 -9.17 -4.16
CA ALA A 48 -11.79 -9.33 -5.60
C ALA A 48 -12.17 -10.76 -6.04
N LYS A 49 -12.81 -10.87 -7.20
CA LYS A 49 -12.98 -12.16 -7.86
C LYS A 49 -11.65 -12.62 -8.43
N VAL A 50 -11.43 -13.92 -8.52
CA VAL A 50 -10.17 -14.47 -9.03
C VAL A 50 -10.44 -15.30 -10.28
N HIS A 51 -9.65 -15.05 -11.31
CA HIS A 51 -9.54 -15.89 -12.49
C HIS A 51 -8.18 -16.58 -12.45
N ARG A 52 -8.18 -17.91 -12.43
CA ARG A 52 -6.94 -18.70 -12.52
C ARG A 52 -6.50 -18.74 -13.97
N ARG A 53 -5.43 -18.00 -14.26
CA ARG A 53 -4.84 -17.96 -15.59
C ARG A 53 -3.93 -19.14 -15.82
N SER A 54 -3.71 -19.47 -17.07
CA SER A 54 -2.87 -20.58 -17.47
C SER A 54 -1.36 -20.25 -17.32
N PRO A 55 -0.49 -21.26 -17.20
CA PRO A 55 0.96 -21.05 -17.19
C PRO A 55 1.49 -20.42 -18.49
N GLU A 56 0.79 -20.63 -19.62
CA GLU A 56 1.19 -20.10 -20.93
C GLU A 56 1.12 -18.57 -21.01
N VAL A 57 0.16 -17.94 -20.32
CA VAL A 57 0.01 -16.47 -20.25
C VAL A 57 0.65 -15.85 -19.00
N SER A 58 1.52 -16.62 -18.34
CA SER A 58 2.22 -16.25 -17.10
C SER A 58 3.74 -16.23 -17.25
N GLN A 59 4.27 -16.32 -18.47
CA GLN A 59 5.71 -16.31 -18.73
C GLN A 59 6.24 -14.87 -18.80
N ASP A 60 7.54 -14.69 -18.57
CA ASP A 60 8.22 -13.38 -18.68
C ASP A 60 8.10 -12.76 -20.08
N SER A 61 7.92 -13.61 -21.10
CA SER A 61 7.69 -13.20 -22.50
C SER A 61 6.22 -12.94 -22.83
N SER A 62 5.28 -13.37 -21.98
CA SER A 62 3.85 -13.20 -22.21
C SER A 62 3.46 -11.73 -22.07
N THR A 63 2.61 -11.27 -22.98
CA THR A 63 2.14 -9.89 -23.01
C THR A 63 0.90 -9.71 -22.12
N SER A 64 0.67 -8.48 -21.67
CA SER A 64 -0.56 -8.14 -20.93
C SER A 64 -1.82 -8.43 -21.78
N LEU A 65 -1.74 -8.26 -23.10
CA LEU A 65 -2.85 -8.49 -24.01
C LEU A 65 -3.24 -9.97 -24.10
N GLU A 66 -2.29 -10.89 -24.08
CA GLU A 66 -2.55 -12.34 -24.08
C GLU A 66 -3.32 -12.75 -22.82
N ALA A 67 -2.88 -12.30 -21.64
CA ALA A 67 -3.55 -12.59 -20.38
C ALA A 67 -4.97 -12.00 -20.29
N ILE A 68 -5.18 -10.79 -20.85
CA ILE A 68 -6.51 -10.17 -20.92
C ILE A 68 -7.42 -10.91 -21.90
N THR A 69 -6.88 -11.36 -23.03
CA THR A 69 -7.63 -12.12 -24.04
C THR A 69 -8.08 -13.45 -23.48
N GLU A 70 -7.21 -14.18 -22.78
CA GLU A 70 -7.58 -15.41 -22.07
C GLU A 70 -8.72 -15.17 -21.06
N PHE A 71 -8.61 -14.11 -20.27
CA PHE A 71 -9.66 -13.72 -19.34
C PHE A 71 -11.00 -13.48 -20.06
N LEU A 72 -11.00 -12.68 -21.13
CA LEU A 72 -12.22 -12.37 -21.88
C LEU A 72 -12.87 -13.57 -22.58
N ASN A 73 -12.10 -14.60 -22.90
CA ASN A 73 -12.62 -15.86 -23.45
C ASN A 73 -13.46 -16.64 -22.44
N HIS A 74 -13.14 -16.52 -21.15
CA HIS A 74 -13.85 -17.18 -20.06
C HIS A 74 -15.00 -16.34 -19.50
N HIS A 75 -14.89 -15.01 -19.56
CA HIS A 75 -15.87 -14.07 -18.98
C HIS A 75 -16.56 -13.26 -20.07
N ARG A 76 -17.51 -13.87 -20.78
CA ARG A 76 -18.21 -13.26 -21.93
C ARG A 76 -19.10 -12.08 -21.55
N GLU A 77 -19.48 -11.97 -20.29
CA GLU A 77 -20.28 -10.88 -19.73
C GLU A 77 -19.51 -9.54 -19.62
N VAL A 78 -18.19 -9.54 -19.83
CA VAL A 78 -17.35 -8.34 -19.71
C VAL A 78 -17.25 -7.62 -21.06
N ASP A 79 -17.76 -6.40 -21.16
CA ASP A 79 -17.73 -5.60 -22.39
C ASP A 79 -16.58 -4.58 -22.46
N ILE A 80 -16.16 -4.07 -21.30
CA ILE A 80 -15.08 -3.08 -21.16
C ILE A 80 -14.10 -3.61 -20.13
N VAL A 81 -12.83 -3.67 -20.51
CA VAL A 81 -11.75 -4.07 -19.60
C VAL A 81 -11.01 -2.82 -19.16
N GLY A 82 -10.89 -2.62 -17.85
CA GLY A 82 -9.90 -1.75 -17.24
C GLY A 82 -8.73 -2.58 -16.72
N ASN A 83 -7.66 -2.70 -17.51
CA ASN A 83 -6.44 -3.36 -17.07
C ASN A 83 -5.63 -2.41 -16.18
N ILE A 84 -5.52 -2.71 -14.89
CA ILE A 84 -4.83 -1.88 -13.91
C ILE A 84 -3.59 -2.62 -13.43
N GLN A 85 -2.41 -2.00 -13.51
CA GLN A 85 -1.16 -2.66 -13.12
C GLN A 85 -0.81 -2.39 -11.66
N ALA A 86 -0.50 -3.46 -10.93
CA ALA A 86 -0.15 -3.38 -9.50
C ALA A 86 1.20 -2.70 -9.23
N THR A 87 2.05 -2.49 -10.25
CA THR A 87 3.32 -1.74 -10.13
C THR A 87 3.09 -0.23 -9.98
N SER A 88 1.85 0.25 -10.18
CA SER A 88 1.41 1.64 -9.94
C SER A 88 0.50 1.76 -8.71
N PRO A 89 1.03 1.61 -7.48
CA PRO A 89 0.19 1.50 -6.27
C PRO A 89 -0.45 2.82 -5.82
N CYS A 90 -0.12 3.96 -6.42
CA CYS A 90 -0.62 5.28 -6.02
C CYS A 90 -1.87 5.72 -6.81
N LEU A 91 -2.62 4.78 -7.38
CA LEU A 91 -3.85 5.06 -8.12
C LEU A 91 -5.01 5.42 -7.17
N HIS A 92 -5.80 6.44 -7.51
CA HIS A 92 -6.96 6.89 -6.74
C HIS A 92 -8.29 6.58 -7.44
N PRO A 93 -9.39 6.34 -6.68
CA PRO A 93 -10.71 6.08 -7.28
C PRO A 93 -11.20 7.23 -8.15
N SER A 94 -10.84 8.47 -7.82
CA SER A 94 -11.22 9.65 -8.59
C SER A 94 -10.70 9.62 -10.03
N ASP A 95 -9.54 9.01 -10.27
CA ASP A 95 -8.97 8.88 -11.60
C ASP A 95 -9.78 7.87 -12.43
N LEU A 96 -10.10 6.72 -11.83
CA LEU A 96 -10.91 5.68 -12.48
C LEU A 96 -12.34 6.15 -12.80
N ILE A 97 -12.96 6.94 -11.93
CA ILE A 97 -14.30 7.50 -12.17
C ILE A 97 -14.29 8.42 -13.40
N LYS A 98 -13.29 9.29 -13.53
CA LYS A 98 -13.17 10.19 -14.69
C LYS A 98 -12.91 9.41 -15.98
N VAL A 99 -12.11 8.36 -15.93
CA VAL A 99 -11.87 7.49 -17.10
C VAL A 99 -13.14 6.75 -17.51
N ALA A 100 -13.93 6.28 -16.54
CA ALA A 100 -15.22 5.68 -16.83
C ALA A 100 -16.19 6.68 -17.49
N ASP A 101 -16.19 7.93 -17.03
CA ASP A 101 -16.97 9.01 -17.65
C ASP A 101 -16.55 9.27 -19.10
N LEU A 102 -15.24 9.28 -19.41
CA LEU A 102 -14.75 9.41 -20.79
C LEU A 102 -15.30 8.29 -21.68
N ILE A 103 -15.30 7.05 -21.20
CA ILE A 103 -15.78 5.91 -21.99
C ILE A 103 -17.30 5.92 -22.14
N GLN A 104 -18.04 6.14 -21.05
CA GLN A 104 -19.50 6.01 -21.03
C GLN A 104 -20.22 7.24 -21.59
N LYS A 105 -19.75 8.45 -21.24
CA LYS A 105 -20.42 9.71 -21.64
C LYS A 105 -19.87 10.24 -22.96
N GLU A 106 -18.56 10.18 -23.16
CA GLU A 106 -17.91 10.71 -24.36
C GLU A 106 -17.68 9.65 -25.45
N GLY A 107 -17.94 8.38 -25.14
CA GLY A 107 -17.96 7.28 -26.10
C GLY A 107 -16.58 6.87 -26.61
N PHE A 108 -15.51 7.10 -25.84
CA PHE A 108 -14.17 6.60 -26.20
C PHE A 108 -14.13 5.06 -26.20
N ASP A 109 -13.34 4.48 -27.12
CA ASP A 109 -13.17 3.03 -27.24
C ASP A 109 -12.00 2.51 -26.39
N SER A 110 -10.97 3.34 -26.21
CA SER A 110 -9.87 3.07 -25.29
C SER A 110 -9.34 4.34 -24.63
N VAL A 111 -9.00 4.24 -23.35
CA VAL A 111 -8.41 5.32 -22.54
C VAL A 111 -7.25 4.77 -21.72
N PHE A 112 -6.09 5.40 -21.76
CA PHE A 112 -4.89 4.94 -21.04
C PHE A 112 -4.23 6.06 -20.26
N SER A 113 -3.52 5.70 -19.19
CA SER A 113 -2.90 6.67 -18.28
C SER A 113 -1.56 7.19 -18.80
N VAL A 114 -1.35 8.49 -18.66
CA VAL A 114 -0.08 9.17 -19.01
C VAL A 114 0.37 10.12 -17.92
N VAL A 115 1.65 10.47 -17.94
CA VAL A 115 2.27 11.50 -17.10
C VAL A 115 3.07 12.47 -17.95
N ARG A 116 3.05 13.75 -17.59
CA ARG A 116 3.83 14.79 -18.26
C ARG A 116 5.24 14.88 -17.70
N ARG A 117 6.24 14.85 -18.58
CA ARG A 117 7.65 15.00 -18.21
C ARG A 117 8.31 16.11 -19.03
N HIS A 118 9.27 16.78 -18.40
CA HIS A 118 10.06 17.87 -19.00
C HIS A 118 11.51 17.42 -19.13
N GLN A 119 11.73 16.34 -19.88
CA GLN A 119 13.04 15.76 -20.13
C GLN A 119 13.46 16.00 -21.57
N PHE A 120 14.76 16.25 -21.76
CA PHE A 120 15.32 16.42 -23.10
C PHE A 120 15.79 15.08 -23.65
N ARG A 121 15.35 14.74 -24.86
CA ARG A 121 15.71 13.51 -25.56
C ARG A 121 16.79 13.76 -26.60
N TRP A 122 17.70 12.80 -26.70
CA TRP A 122 18.81 12.79 -27.65
C TRP A 122 18.85 11.42 -28.33
N SER A 123 19.34 11.35 -29.57
CA SER A 123 19.50 10.07 -30.26
C SER A 123 20.58 9.20 -29.62
N GLU A 124 20.31 7.90 -29.54
CA GLU A 124 21.29 6.90 -29.13
C GLU A 124 22.30 6.67 -30.27
N VAL A 125 23.59 6.61 -29.93
CA VAL A 125 24.66 6.25 -30.87
C VAL A 125 25.31 4.95 -30.40
N LYS A 126 25.25 3.90 -31.23
CA LYS A 126 25.84 2.60 -30.92
C LYS A 126 27.33 2.61 -31.22
N LYS A 127 28.11 1.85 -30.45
CA LYS A 127 29.55 1.72 -30.64
C LYS A 127 29.84 1.14 -32.04
N GLY A 128 30.58 1.89 -32.86
CA GLY A 128 30.90 1.53 -34.25
C GLY A 128 30.00 2.19 -35.31
N ASP A 129 28.99 2.97 -34.90
CA ASP A 129 28.18 3.77 -35.81
C ASP A 129 28.86 5.15 -36.06
N ASN A 130 28.91 5.60 -37.31
CA ASN A 130 29.51 6.91 -37.68
C ASN A 130 28.55 8.10 -37.44
N LYS A 131 27.49 7.89 -36.68
CA LYS A 131 26.45 8.89 -36.41
C LYS A 131 26.79 9.70 -35.17
N MET A 132 26.40 10.98 -35.19
CA MET A 132 26.50 11.86 -34.03
C MET A 132 25.16 11.89 -33.29
N THR A 133 25.22 12.19 -32.00
CA THR A 133 24.04 12.36 -31.15
C THR A 133 23.32 13.66 -31.54
N GLU A 134 22.01 13.56 -31.78
CA GLU A 134 21.15 14.63 -32.26
C GLU A 134 20.03 14.95 -31.26
N PRO A 135 19.67 16.22 -31.07
CA PRO A 135 18.58 16.61 -30.18
C PRO A 135 17.22 16.27 -30.80
N GLN A 136 16.34 15.60 -30.05
CA GLN A 136 15.03 15.17 -30.56
C GLN A 136 13.89 16.15 -30.24
N ASN A 137 13.92 16.79 -29.06
CA ASN A 137 12.82 17.64 -28.56
C ASN A 137 13.31 18.98 -27.99
N LEU A 138 14.55 19.39 -28.36
CA LEU A 138 15.14 20.65 -27.91
C LEU A 138 15.96 21.32 -29.00
N ASN A 139 16.16 22.63 -28.88
CA ASN A 139 17.23 23.34 -29.57
C ASN A 139 18.40 23.53 -28.57
N PRO A 140 19.58 22.92 -28.78
CA PRO A 140 20.72 23.08 -27.87
C PRO A 140 21.19 24.53 -27.72
N ALA A 141 21.00 25.37 -28.74
CA ALA A 141 21.32 26.80 -28.69
C ALA A 141 20.29 27.63 -27.91
N LYS A 142 19.09 27.11 -27.68
CA LYS A 142 18.02 27.77 -26.92
C LYS A 142 17.24 26.77 -26.09
N ARG A 143 17.83 26.40 -24.94
CA ARG A 143 17.26 25.41 -24.02
C ARG A 143 16.09 26.01 -23.24
N TYR A 144 14.92 25.38 -23.34
CA TYR A 144 13.73 25.79 -22.58
C TYR A 144 13.90 25.52 -21.08
N ARG A 145 13.36 26.38 -20.21
CA ARG A 145 13.12 26.01 -18.80
C ARG A 145 11.85 25.16 -18.74
N ARG A 146 11.62 24.46 -17.62
CA ARG A 146 10.44 23.57 -17.47
C ARG A 146 9.13 24.30 -17.70
N GLN A 147 9.01 25.55 -17.25
CA GLN A 147 7.83 26.38 -17.42
C GLN A 147 7.67 26.99 -18.82
N ASP A 148 8.68 26.90 -19.68
CA ASP A 148 8.69 27.56 -21.00
C ASP A 148 8.17 26.66 -22.12
N TRP A 149 7.80 25.40 -21.83
CA TRP A 149 7.27 24.46 -22.80
C TRP A 149 6.33 23.45 -22.13
N PRO A 150 5.38 22.86 -22.88
CA PRO A 150 4.35 22.00 -22.29
C PRO A 150 4.87 20.62 -21.84
N GLY A 151 6.12 20.25 -22.13
CA GLY A 151 6.61 18.90 -21.88
C GLY A 151 6.06 17.86 -22.87
N GLU A 152 6.37 16.60 -22.61
CA GLU A 152 5.89 15.45 -23.38
C GLU A 152 5.10 14.51 -22.47
N LEU A 153 4.11 13.81 -23.05
CA LEU A 153 3.30 12.81 -22.36
C LEU A 153 3.91 11.43 -22.58
N TYR A 154 4.05 10.68 -21.49
CA TYR A 154 4.52 9.30 -21.49
C TYR A 154 3.50 8.43 -20.78
N GLU A 155 3.26 7.23 -21.28
CA GLU A 155 2.53 6.23 -20.51
C GLU A 155 3.23 5.99 -19.18
N ASN A 156 2.45 5.77 -18.14
CA ASN A 156 2.96 5.53 -16.79
C ASN A 156 2.61 4.14 -16.24
N GLY A 157 2.06 3.25 -17.07
CA GLY A 157 1.73 1.88 -16.68
C GLY A 157 0.64 1.77 -15.61
N SER A 158 -0.11 2.83 -15.28
CA SER A 158 -1.12 2.72 -14.22
C SER A 158 -2.35 1.94 -14.68
N PHE A 159 -2.95 2.31 -15.80
CA PHE A 159 -4.10 1.60 -16.36
C PHE A 159 -4.26 1.74 -17.88
N TYR A 160 -4.96 0.75 -18.44
CA TYR A 160 -5.35 0.66 -19.84
C TYR A 160 -6.80 0.20 -19.93
N PHE A 161 -7.71 1.10 -20.31
CA PHE A 161 -9.10 0.77 -20.56
C PHE A 161 -9.34 0.55 -22.06
N ALA A 162 -10.01 -0.54 -22.41
CA ALA A 162 -10.39 -0.83 -23.78
C ALA A 162 -11.69 -1.64 -23.85
N LYS A 163 -12.49 -1.40 -24.89
CA LYS A 163 -13.66 -2.24 -25.21
C LYS A 163 -13.23 -3.61 -25.73
N ARG A 164 -14.03 -4.64 -25.44
CA ARG A 164 -13.84 -6.04 -25.87
C ARG A 164 -13.45 -6.15 -27.35
N HIS A 165 -14.19 -5.50 -28.23
CA HIS A 165 -13.98 -5.60 -29.68
C HIS A 165 -12.60 -5.08 -30.14
N LEU A 166 -11.90 -4.24 -29.36
CA LEU A 166 -10.53 -3.82 -29.66
C LEU A 166 -9.55 -4.91 -29.24
N ILE A 167 -9.74 -5.46 -28.05
CA ILE A 167 -8.89 -6.50 -27.47
C ILE A 167 -8.96 -7.77 -28.34
N GLU A 168 -10.15 -8.15 -28.80
CA GLU A 168 -10.35 -9.29 -29.72
C GLU A 168 -9.68 -9.08 -31.09
N LYS A 169 -9.39 -7.83 -31.48
CA LYS A 169 -8.60 -7.49 -32.67
C LYS A 169 -7.10 -7.39 -32.41
N GLY A 170 -6.67 -7.59 -31.16
CA GLY A 170 -5.28 -7.51 -30.75
C GLY A 170 -4.81 -6.10 -30.36
N TYR A 171 -5.73 -5.20 -29.99
CA TYR A 171 -5.39 -3.82 -29.61
C TYR A 171 -5.75 -3.50 -28.16
N LEU A 172 -4.78 -3.03 -27.38
CA LEU A 172 -5.01 -2.40 -26.07
C LEU A 172 -5.39 -0.92 -26.19
N GLN A 173 -4.94 -0.27 -27.26
CA GLN A 173 -5.22 1.14 -27.55
C GLN A 173 -5.65 1.21 -29.02
N GLY A 174 -6.83 1.73 -29.30
CA GLY A 174 -7.37 1.78 -30.65
C GLY A 174 -8.76 2.42 -30.74
N GLY A 175 -9.28 2.53 -31.96
CA GLY A 175 -10.58 3.17 -32.20
C GLY A 175 -10.57 4.66 -31.82
N LYS A 176 -11.64 5.14 -31.20
CA LYS A 176 -11.68 6.48 -30.61
C LYS A 176 -10.85 6.50 -29.32
N MET A 177 -9.59 6.93 -29.43
CA MET A 177 -8.62 6.94 -28.33
C MET A 177 -8.57 8.25 -27.56
N ALA A 178 -8.36 8.17 -26.26
CA ALA A 178 -7.95 9.29 -25.41
C ALA A 178 -6.84 8.85 -24.43
N TYR A 179 -6.08 9.82 -23.93
CA TYR A 179 -5.22 9.63 -22.77
C TYR A 179 -5.85 10.30 -21.54
N TYR A 180 -5.48 9.83 -20.36
CA TYR A 180 -5.80 10.49 -19.09
C TYR A 180 -4.50 10.90 -18.39
N GLU A 181 -4.27 12.20 -18.27
CA GLU A 181 -3.07 12.74 -17.60
C GLU A 181 -3.23 12.61 -16.08
N MET A 182 -2.44 11.70 -15.49
CA MET A 182 -2.34 11.53 -14.05
C MET A 182 -1.34 12.53 -13.45
N ARG A 183 -1.56 12.84 -12.17
CA ARG A 183 -0.60 13.57 -11.35
C ARG A 183 0.73 12.83 -11.27
N ALA A 184 1.84 13.57 -11.33
CA ALA A 184 3.19 13.00 -11.29
C ALA A 184 3.45 12.21 -9.99
N GLU A 185 2.83 12.62 -8.88
CA GLU A 185 2.93 11.96 -7.59
C GLU A 185 2.28 10.57 -7.56
N HIS A 186 1.30 10.33 -8.44
CA HIS A 186 0.60 9.04 -8.56
C HIS A 186 1.27 8.12 -9.59
N SER A 187 2.17 8.67 -10.41
CA SER A 187 2.86 8.00 -11.52
C SER A 187 4.16 7.31 -11.07
N VAL A 188 4.04 6.38 -10.13
CA VAL A 188 5.15 5.58 -9.62
C VAL A 188 5.11 4.23 -10.31
N ASP A 189 6.20 3.84 -10.97
CA ASP A 189 6.38 2.47 -11.45
C ASP A 189 7.41 1.77 -10.55
N ILE A 190 7.08 0.57 -10.09
CA ILE A 190 7.96 -0.23 -9.22
C ILE A 190 8.61 -1.30 -10.09
N ASP A 191 9.78 -0.98 -10.63
CA ASP A 191 10.52 -1.89 -11.53
C ASP A 191 11.81 -2.44 -10.92
N ILE A 192 12.44 -1.76 -9.94
CA ILE A 192 13.77 -2.12 -9.41
C ILE A 192 13.75 -2.16 -7.87
N ASP A 193 14.47 -3.11 -7.26
CA ASP A 193 14.53 -3.29 -5.80
C ASP A 193 15.08 -2.06 -5.03
N ILE A 194 15.84 -1.16 -5.70
CA ILE A 194 16.30 0.13 -5.14
C ILE A 194 15.11 1.06 -4.85
N ASP A 195 14.02 0.92 -5.59
CA ASP A 195 12.82 1.74 -5.42
C ASP A 195 11.97 1.28 -4.25
N TRP A 196 12.27 0.17 -3.57
CA TRP A 196 11.31 -0.39 -2.61
C TRP A 196 11.01 0.49 -1.39
N PRO A 197 12.01 0.96 -0.61
CA PRO A 197 11.73 1.83 0.53
C PRO A 197 11.19 3.19 0.08
N ILE A 198 11.57 3.63 -1.11
CA ILE A 198 11.09 4.88 -1.72
C ILE A 198 9.62 4.73 -2.13
N ALA A 199 9.27 3.64 -2.78
CA ALA A 199 7.93 3.30 -3.23
C ALA A 199 6.98 3.15 -2.04
N GLU A 200 7.41 2.49 -0.96
CA GLU A 200 6.65 2.43 0.28
C GLU A 200 6.39 3.85 0.83
N GLN A 201 7.43 4.67 1.00
CA GLN A 201 7.24 6.06 1.46
C GLN A 201 6.34 6.88 0.54
N ARG A 202 6.36 6.59 -0.77
CA ARG A 202 5.56 7.26 -1.78
C ARG A 202 4.10 6.84 -1.73
N VAL A 203 3.81 5.55 -1.62
CA VAL A 203 2.46 5.05 -1.35
C VAL A 203 1.95 5.63 -0.05
N LEU A 204 2.77 5.62 1.00
CA LEU A 204 2.40 6.24 2.27
C LEU A 204 2.08 7.74 2.10
N SER A 205 2.70 8.45 1.16
CA SER A 205 2.51 9.90 1.00
C SER A 205 1.41 10.28 0.01
N PHE A 206 1.19 9.46 -1.02
CA PHE A 206 0.33 9.79 -2.16
C PHE A 206 -0.64 8.68 -2.56
N GLY A 207 -0.57 7.51 -1.91
CA GLY A 207 -1.47 6.38 -2.16
C GLY A 207 -2.87 6.59 -1.60
N TYR A 208 -3.77 5.68 -1.96
CA TYR A 208 -5.15 5.70 -1.49
C TYR A 208 -5.35 4.63 -0.39
N PHE A 209 -5.89 5.03 0.77
CA PHE A 209 -6.00 4.13 1.94
C PHE A 209 -7.41 3.58 2.19
N GLY A 210 -8.39 3.90 1.32
CA GLY A 210 -9.80 3.54 1.50
C GLY A 210 -10.64 4.65 2.14
N LYS A 211 -11.97 4.47 2.14
CA LYS A 211 -12.93 5.33 2.87
C LYS A 211 -13.13 4.89 4.31
N GLU A 212 -12.92 3.61 4.61
CA GLU A 212 -12.94 3.14 6.00
C GLU A 212 -11.78 3.79 6.75
N PRO A 213 -12.03 4.40 7.91
CA PRO A 213 -10.94 4.87 8.75
C PRO A 213 -10.09 3.65 9.12
N LEU A 214 -8.79 3.70 8.78
CA LEU A 214 -7.83 2.80 9.40
C LEU A 214 -8.01 2.96 10.91
N LYS A 215 -8.36 1.85 11.57
CA LYS A 215 -8.65 1.88 12.99
C LYS A 215 -7.35 2.21 13.72
N GLU A 216 -7.44 3.16 14.64
CA GLU A 216 -6.30 3.58 15.44
C GLU A 216 -5.81 2.40 16.28
N VAL A 217 -4.51 2.10 16.22
CA VAL A 217 -3.90 1.08 17.08
C VAL A 217 -4.10 1.49 18.52
N LYS A 218 -4.71 0.60 19.31
CA LYS A 218 -4.98 0.82 20.74
C LYS A 218 -4.14 -0.07 21.65
N LEU A 219 -3.62 -1.16 21.10
CA LEU A 219 -2.78 -2.12 21.82
C LEU A 219 -1.55 -2.46 20.99
N LEU A 220 -0.36 -2.28 21.55
CA LEU A 220 0.87 -2.91 21.09
C LEU A 220 1.22 -4.06 22.05
N VAL A 221 1.41 -5.25 21.50
CA VAL A 221 2.02 -6.38 22.20
C VAL A 221 3.42 -6.60 21.67
N CYS A 222 4.41 -6.63 22.55
CA CYS A 222 5.81 -6.79 22.19
C CYS A 222 6.40 -8.02 22.87
N SER A 223 7.02 -8.91 22.08
CA SER A 223 7.90 -9.95 22.61
C SER A 223 9.04 -9.28 23.38
N ILE A 224 9.49 -9.87 24.47
CA ILE A 224 10.60 -9.30 25.24
C ILE A 224 11.92 -9.72 24.61
N ASP A 225 12.15 -11.03 24.54
CA ASP A 225 13.41 -11.62 24.12
C ASP A 225 13.59 -11.53 22.61
N GLY A 226 14.61 -10.82 22.16
CA GLY A 226 14.90 -10.61 20.74
C GLY A 226 14.13 -9.47 20.10
N CYS A 227 13.28 -8.75 20.84
CA CYS A 227 12.63 -7.51 20.41
C CYS A 227 12.98 -6.34 21.32
N LEU A 228 12.52 -6.35 22.58
CA LEU A 228 12.87 -5.34 23.58
C LEU A 228 14.31 -5.53 24.09
N THR A 229 14.75 -6.78 24.21
CA THR A 229 16.16 -7.15 24.44
C THR A 229 16.75 -7.72 23.16
N ASN A 230 18.07 -7.82 23.09
CA ASN A 230 18.77 -8.38 21.92
C ASN A 230 18.86 -9.92 21.93
N GLY A 231 18.13 -10.59 22.82
CA GLY A 231 18.13 -12.05 22.97
C GLY A 231 19.42 -12.63 23.57
N ARG A 232 20.44 -11.81 23.88
CA ARG A 232 21.66 -12.28 24.54
C ARG A 232 21.47 -12.28 26.05
N ILE A 233 21.87 -13.39 26.66
CA ILE A 233 21.88 -13.58 28.11
C ILE A 233 23.31 -13.83 28.53
N TYR A 234 23.85 -12.93 29.35
CA TYR A 234 25.15 -13.08 29.96
C TYR A 234 24.95 -13.75 31.31
N VAL A 235 25.63 -14.88 31.53
CA VAL A 235 25.51 -15.66 32.76
C VAL A 235 26.81 -15.55 33.55
N THR A 236 26.71 -15.12 34.81
CA THR A 236 27.84 -15.05 35.73
C THR A 236 28.13 -16.41 36.36
N GLU A 237 29.29 -16.57 37.01
CA GLU A 237 29.66 -17.81 37.71
C GLU A 237 28.68 -18.20 38.83
N ASP A 238 28.00 -17.22 39.44
CA ASP A 238 26.95 -17.44 40.44
C ASP A 238 25.55 -17.62 39.81
N HIS A 239 25.48 -17.96 38.52
CA HIS A 239 24.26 -18.21 37.76
C HIS A 239 23.26 -17.05 37.74
N LYS A 240 23.74 -15.80 37.83
CA LYS A 240 22.90 -14.62 37.60
C LYS A 240 22.88 -14.28 36.12
N GLU A 241 21.71 -13.92 35.64
CA GLU A 241 21.50 -13.48 34.26
C GLU A 241 21.58 -11.96 34.18
N MET A 242 22.34 -11.47 33.21
CA MET A 242 22.37 -10.07 32.79
C MET A 242 21.88 -9.97 31.36
N VAL A 243 20.99 -9.04 31.11
CA VAL A 243 20.44 -8.73 29.79
C VAL A 243 20.56 -7.22 29.54
N SER A 244 20.62 -6.83 28.27
CA SER A 244 20.65 -5.43 27.86
C SER A 244 19.45 -5.07 26.99
N TYR A 245 19.07 -3.80 27.09
CA TYR A 245 18.01 -3.18 26.31
C TYR A 245 18.41 -1.74 25.96
N ASP A 246 17.82 -1.18 24.91
CA ASP A 246 18.11 0.19 24.49
C ASP A 246 17.18 1.19 25.17
N TYR A 247 17.73 2.30 25.66
CA TYR A 247 16.92 3.35 26.28
C TYR A 247 15.94 3.97 25.27
N ARG A 248 16.28 4.01 23.97
CA ARG A 248 15.38 4.51 22.92
C ARG A 248 14.09 3.71 22.84
N ASP A 249 14.15 2.40 23.06
CA ASP A 249 12.97 1.53 23.08
C ASP A 249 12.04 1.90 24.25
N ILE A 250 12.60 2.27 25.40
CA ILE A 250 11.82 2.76 26.55
C ILE A 250 11.11 4.08 26.20
N VAL A 251 11.83 5.01 25.58
CA VAL A 251 11.22 6.26 25.09
C VAL A 251 10.11 5.97 24.07
N GLY A 252 10.29 4.96 23.19
CA GLY A 252 9.27 4.51 22.25
C GLY A 252 7.99 4.03 22.95
N ILE A 253 8.13 3.17 23.96
CA ILE A 253 7.03 2.69 24.80
C ILE A 253 6.29 3.84 25.48
N ASP A 254 7.03 4.81 26.05
CA ASP A 254 6.43 5.96 26.72
C ASP A 254 5.66 6.87 25.75
N LEU A 255 6.17 7.05 24.52
CA LEU A 255 5.45 7.80 23.49
C LEU A 255 4.13 7.14 23.10
N LEU A 256 4.13 5.82 22.94
CA LEU A 256 2.91 5.04 22.63
C LEU A 256 1.85 5.26 23.73
N LYS A 257 2.26 5.12 24.99
CA LYS A 257 1.38 5.35 26.14
C LYS A 257 0.84 6.77 26.21
N LYS A 258 1.67 7.78 25.93
CA LYS A 258 1.24 9.20 25.87
C LYS A 258 0.18 9.45 24.79
N ARG A 259 0.16 8.64 23.72
CA ARG A 259 -0.88 8.67 22.69
C ARG A 259 -2.06 7.73 22.96
N GLY A 260 -2.17 7.19 24.18
CA GLY A 260 -3.29 6.33 24.59
C GLY A 260 -3.18 4.89 24.11
N ILE A 261 -2.05 4.50 23.50
CA ILE A 261 -1.81 3.11 23.07
C ILE A 261 -1.31 2.31 24.27
N GLN A 262 -2.04 1.27 24.65
CA GLN A 262 -1.58 0.36 25.69
C GLN A 262 -0.43 -0.49 25.16
N VAL A 263 0.62 -0.66 25.98
CA VAL A 263 1.75 -1.54 25.65
C VAL A 263 1.76 -2.70 26.62
N ARG A 264 1.70 -3.93 26.08
CA ARG A 264 1.83 -5.18 26.84
C ARG A 264 3.04 -5.97 26.37
N LEU A 265 3.66 -6.71 27.29
CA LEU A 265 4.90 -7.45 27.03
C LEU A 265 4.67 -8.95 27.19
N ILE A 266 5.27 -9.75 26.31
CA ILE A 266 5.10 -11.20 26.32
C ILE A 266 6.46 -11.91 26.20
N SER A 267 6.66 -13.01 26.92
CA SER A 267 7.87 -13.82 26.82
C SER A 267 7.58 -15.30 27.06
N ASP A 268 8.34 -16.14 26.36
CA ASP A 268 8.31 -17.60 26.48
C ASP A 268 9.07 -18.08 27.72
N ARG A 269 9.89 -17.22 28.33
CA ARG A 269 10.70 -17.52 29.51
C ARG A 269 10.31 -16.65 30.69
N ASP A 270 10.79 -17.02 31.88
CA ASP A 270 10.71 -16.14 33.04
C ASP A 270 11.73 -15.01 32.90
N CYS A 271 11.23 -13.78 32.84
CA CYS A 271 12.02 -12.55 32.86
C CYS A 271 11.43 -11.52 33.85
N SER A 272 10.69 -11.98 34.86
CA SER A 272 9.97 -11.13 35.82
C SER A 272 10.89 -10.13 36.54
N LYS A 273 12.12 -10.57 36.88
CA LYS A 273 13.14 -9.72 37.53
C LYS A 273 13.62 -8.60 36.60
N THR A 274 13.90 -8.94 35.34
CA THR A 274 14.30 -7.99 34.30
C THR A 274 13.24 -6.91 34.10
N LEU A 275 11.97 -7.32 33.94
CA LEU A 275 10.85 -6.41 33.78
C LEU A 275 10.66 -5.48 34.97
N SER A 276 10.79 -6.01 36.18
CA SER A 276 10.71 -5.22 37.42
C SER A 276 11.81 -4.16 37.49
N ALA A 277 13.03 -4.51 37.07
CA ALA A 277 14.18 -3.60 37.04
C ALA A 277 14.04 -2.49 35.97
N MET A 278 13.39 -2.78 34.83
CA MET A 278 13.17 -1.80 33.76
C MET A 278 12.10 -0.75 34.11
N GLN A 279 11.25 -0.99 35.12
CA GLN A 279 10.21 -0.06 35.59
C GLN A 279 9.26 0.47 34.50
N LEU A 280 9.02 -0.32 33.44
CA LEU A 280 8.27 0.12 32.26
C LEU A 280 6.80 0.40 32.53
N ARG A 281 6.23 -0.09 33.65
CA ARG A 281 4.79 -0.02 33.97
C ARG A 281 3.93 -0.55 32.81
N CYS A 282 4.35 -1.65 32.19
CA CYS A 282 3.57 -2.40 31.21
C CYS A 282 2.98 -3.64 31.87
N VAL A 283 1.80 -4.07 31.42
CA VAL A 283 1.30 -5.41 31.77
C VAL A 283 2.15 -6.43 31.03
N ALA A 284 2.62 -7.47 31.71
CA ALA A 284 3.44 -8.51 31.10
C ALA A 284 2.95 -9.91 31.45
N LYS A 285 3.06 -10.85 30.51
CA LYS A 285 2.91 -12.30 30.74
C LYS A 285 4.21 -12.99 30.36
N VAL A 286 4.76 -13.78 31.27
CA VAL A 286 6.02 -14.53 31.13
C VAL A 286 5.75 -16.03 31.24
N ASN A 287 6.71 -16.88 30.86
CA ASN A 287 6.51 -18.34 30.77
C ASN A 287 5.30 -18.73 29.90
N VAL A 288 5.08 -18.00 28.81
CA VAL A 288 3.95 -18.25 27.91
C VAL A 288 4.31 -19.36 26.94
N THR A 289 3.47 -20.40 26.87
CA THR A 289 3.63 -21.48 25.89
C THR A 289 2.77 -21.28 24.63
N ASN A 290 1.72 -20.48 24.74
CA ASN A 290 0.81 -20.15 23.64
C ASN A 290 0.59 -18.64 23.58
N LYS A 291 1.47 -17.93 22.86
CA LYS A 291 1.40 -16.47 22.71
C LYS A 291 0.12 -16.01 22.02
N LEU A 292 -0.37 -16.77 21.04
CA LEU A 292 -1.60 -16.42 20.32
C LEU A 292 -2.81 -16.42 21.24
N GLN A 293 -2.93 -17.40 22.13
CA GLN A 293 -4.03 -17.42 23.09
C GLN A 293 -3.95 -16.21 24.03
N VAL A 294 -2.76 -15.89 24.54
CA VAL A 294 -2.57 -14.70 25.38
C VAL A 294 -2.93 -13.41 24.64
N LEU A 295 -2.55 -13.29 23.37
CA LEU A 295 -2.89 -12.14 22.54
C LEU A 295 -4.40 -12.02 22.32
N LYS A 296 -5.08 -13.15 22.06
CA LYS A 296 -6.55 -13.23 21.96
C LYS A 296 -7.23 -12.78 23.24
N ASP A 297 -6.83 -13.33 24.39
CA ASP A 297 -7.38 -12.96 25.69
C ASP A 297 -7.29 -11.45 25.91
N TRP A 298 -6.12 -10.84 25.63
CA TRP A 298 -5.93 -9.40 25.78
C TRP A 298 -6.75 -8.56 24.80
N GLN A 299 -6.89 -9.02 23.56
CA GLN A 299 -7.72 -8.37 22.56
C GLN A 299 -9.21 -8.41 22.94
N GLU A 300 -9.69 -9.56 23.44
CA GLU A 300 -11.07 -9.75 23.90
C GLU A 300 -11.37 -8.97 25.18
N ASP A 301 -10.50 -9.04 26.19
CA ASP A 301 -10.61 -8.31 27.46
C ASP A 301 -10.73 -6.79 27.24
N MET A 302 -10.07 -6.28 26.20
CA MET A 302 -10.08 -4.87 25.83
C MET A 302 -11.20 -4.50 24.84
N GLY A 303 -11.99 -5.46 24.37
CA GLY A 303 -13.04 -5.24 23.37
C GLY A 303 -12.51 -4.70 22.03
N LEU A 304 -11.27 -5.03 21.68
CA LEU A 304 -10.62 -4.55 20.46
C LEU A 304 -10.95 -5.45 19.27
N SER A 305 -10.89 -4.92 18.05
CA SER A 305 -10.77 -5.77 16.86
C SER A 305 -9.30 -6.00 16.51
N TRP A 306 -8.99 -7.05 15.74
CA TRP A 306 -7.62 -7.32 15.28
C TRP A 306 -6.96 -6.13 14.57
N LYS A 307 -7.74 -5.32 13.85
CA LYS A 307 -7.29 -4.07 13.21
C LYS A 307 -6.74 -3.01 14.19
N GLU A 308 -7.07 -3.11 15.48
CA GLU A 308 -6.63 -2.18 16.54
C GLU A 308 -5.44 -2.72 17.36
N VAL A 309 -4.93 -3.91 16.99
CA VAL A 309 -3.87 -4.62 17.70
C VAL A 309 -2.61 -4.64 16.83
N ALA A 310 -1.52 -4.12 17.38
CA ALA A 310 -0.18 -4.23 16.82
C ALA A 310 0.64 -5.30 17.57
N TYR A 311 1.49 -6.04 16.85
CA TYR A 311 2.36 -7.06 17.43
C TYR A 311 3.81 -6.92 16.93
N LEU A 312 4.78 -6.94 17.85
CA LEU A 312 6.21 -6.98 17.55
C LEU A 312 6.80 -8.29 18.08
N GLY A 313 7.23 -9.16 17.18
CA GLY A 313 7.78 -10.50 17.49
C GLY A 313 9.12 -10.74 16.78
N ASN A 314 9.72 -11.90 17.01
CA ASN A 314 11.02 -12.23 16.39
C ASN A 314 11.23 -13.71 16.09
N GLU A 315 10.43 -14.61 16.66
CA GLU A 315 10.66 -16.05 16.58
C GLU A 315 9.50 -16.81 15.92
N GLU A 316 9.70 -18.09 15.61
CA GLU A 316 8.64 -18.94 15.05
C GLU A 316 7.39 -19.00 15.96
N SER A 317 7.57 -18.93 17.28
CA SER A 317 6.48 -18.87 18.26
C SER A 317 5.59 -17.62 18.10
N ASP A 318 6.07 -16.58 17.41
CA ASP A 318 5.34 -15.34 17.15
C ASP A 318 4.55 -15.35 15.83
N VAL A 319 4.81 -16.30 14.92
CA VAL A 319 4.29 -16.27 13.53
C VAL A 319 2.78 -16.14 13.47
N GLU A 320 2.05 -16.89 14.28
CA GLU A 320 0.59 -16.83 14.28
C GLU A 320 0.05 -15.55 14.93
N CYS A 321 0.81 -14.92 15.84
CA CYS A 321 0.46 -13.59 16.35
C CYS A 321 0.67 -12.52 15.28
N LEU A 322 1.79 -12.59 14.56
CA LEU A 322 2.15 -11.65 13.49
C LEU A 322 1.13 -11.66 12.35
N LYS A 323 0.60 -12.84 11.98
CA LYS A 323 -0.44 -12.98 10.95
C LYS A 323 -1.83 -12.48 11.36
N GLN A 324 -2.12 -12.42 12.66
CA GLN A 324 -3.45 -12.08 13.17
C GLN A 324 -3.57 -10.61 13.56
N ALA A 325 -2.49 -10.01 14.05
CA ALA A 325 -2.46 -8.59 14.39
C ALA A 325 -2.67 -7.73 13.15
N GLY A 326 -3.52 -6.70 13.25
CA GLY A 326 -3.78 -5.78 12.14
C GLY A 326 -2.60 -4.87 11.79
N MET A 327 -1.58 -4.84 12.65
CA MET A 327 -0.25 -4.36 12.30
C MET A 327 0.78 -5.29 12.93
N SER A 328 1.78 -5.71 12.16
CA SER A 328 2.83 -6.58 12.67
C SER A 328 4.21 -6.15 12.23
N ALA A 329 5.18 -6.31 13.12
CA ALA A 329 6.57 -6.03 12.82
C ALA A 329 7.51 -7.05 13.43
N VAL A 330 8.71 -7.11 12.88
CA VAL A 330 9.83 -7.85 13.44
C VAL A 330 11.13 -7.03 13.39
N PRO A 331 12.07 -7.25 14.32
CA PRO A 331 13.43 -6.71 14.21
C PRO A 331 14.19 -7.26 13.00
N ALA A 332 15.23 -6.53 12.56
CA ALA A 332 16.05 -6.92 11.40
C ALA A 332 16.72 -8.30 11.52
N ASP A 333 16.95 -8.77 12.75
CA ASP A 333 17.61 -10.03 13.07
C ASP A 333 16.62 -11.13 13.54
N ALA A 334 15.32 -10.93 13.33
CA ALA A 334 14.31 -11.96 13.56
C ALA A 334 14.49 -13.19 12.65
N CYS A 335 13.97 -14.34 13.06
CA CYS A 335 14.07 -15.56 12.27
C CYS A 335 13.30 -15.44 10.93
N ALA A 336 13.71 -16.23 9.94
CA ALA A 336 13.15 -16.13 8.58
C ALA A 336 11.63 -16.39 8.54
N ALA A 337 11.11 -17.25 9.42
CA ALA A 337 9.68 -17.51 9.52
C ALA A 337 8.91 -16.28 10.01
N ALA A 338 9.40 -15.61 11.05
CA ALA A 338 8.81 -14.37 11.57
C ALA A 338 8.87 -13.23 10.54
N GLN A 339 10.02 -13.04 9.87
CA GLN A 339 10.16 -12.02 8.82
C GLN A 339 9.18 -12.21 7.66
N LYS A 340 8.90 -13.45 7.26
CA LYS A 340 7.90 -13.76 6.22
C LYS A 340 6.46 -13.48 6.67
N ALA A 341 6.20 -13.55 7.97
CA ALA A 341 4.87 -13.37 8.54
C ALA A 341 4.53 -11.90 8.85
N ALA A 342 5.52 -11.06 9.11
CA ALA A 342 5.32 -9.66 9.49
C ALA A 342 5.07 -8.71 8.32
N ALA A 343 4.27 -7.67 8.61
CA ALA A 343 4.00 -6.58 7.68
C ALA A 343 5.16 -5.59 7.53
N TYR A 344 5.93 -5.40 8.60
CA TYR A 344 7.06 -4.48 8.65
C TYR A 344 8.32 -5.15 9.21
N ILE A 345 9.45 -5.00 8.53
CA ILE A 345 10.75 -5.45 9.03
C ILE A 345 11.54 -4.21 9.43
N CYS A 346 11.82 -4.07 10.73
CA CYS A 346 12.61 -2.96 11.24
C CYS A 346 14.03 -3.01 10.66
N LYS A 347 14.64 -1.84 10.46
CA LYS A 347 16.07 -1.71 10.17
C LYS A 347 16.90 -2.00 11.42
N SER A 348 16.36 -1.66 12.57
CA SER A 348 16.99 -1.89 13.87
C SER A 348 16.84 -3.34 14.33
N ARG A 349 17.90 -3.85 14.97
CA ARG A 349 17.92 -5.18 15.62
C ARG A 349 17.21 -5.17 16.96
N GLY A 350 16.85 -6.35 17.46
CA GLY A 350 16.28 -6.52 18.80
C GLY A 350 17.15 -5.88 19.88
N GLY A 351 16.54 -5.17 20.83
CA GLY A 351 17.22 -4.45 21.90
C GLY A 351 18.19 -3.35 21.43
N CYS A 352 18.04 -2.86 20.20
CA CYS A 352 18.84 -1.80 19.60
C CYS A 352 18.00 -0.70 18.95
N GLY A 353 16.76 -0.48 19.43
CA GLY A 353 15.85 0.54 18.90
C GLY A 353 14.69 0.01 18.05
N ALA A 354 14.49 -1.31 17.94
CA ALA A 354 13.42 -1.89 17.12
C ALA A 354 12.02 -1.52 17.61
N VAL A 355 11.80 -1.45 18.94
CA VAL A 355 10.52 -1.03 19.52
C VAL A 355 10.27 0.45 19.24
N ARG A 356 11.32 1.29 19.36
CA ARG A 356 11.26 2.70 19.02
C ARG A 356 10.89 2.94 17.56
N GLU A 357 11.57 2.23 16.67
CA GLU A 357 11.34 2.32 15.23
C GLU A 357 9.90 1.92 14.89
N PHE A 358 9.41 0.82 15.46
CA PHE A 358 8.04 0.40 15.21
C PHE A 358 7.00 1.37 15.81
N ALA A 359 7.28 1.98 16.96
CA ALA A 359 6.43 3.03 17.51
C ALA A 359 6.33 4.25 16.58
N GLU A 360 7.45 4.71 16.01
CA GLU A 360 7.47 5.79 15.02
C GLU A 360 6.73 5.40 13.74
N HIS A 361 6.86 4.15 13.31
CA HIS A 361 6.15 3.61 12.17
C HIS A 361 4.62 3.64 12.38
N ILE A 362 4.15 3.18 13.54
CA ILE A 362 2.72 3.28 13.93
C ILE A 362 2.27 4.75 13.88
N PHE A 363 3.05 5.67 14.42
CA PHE A 363 2.71 7.09 14.42
C PHE A 363 2.62 7.71 13.03
N LEU A 364 3.56 7.39 12.15
CA LEU A 364 3.57 7.85 10.77
C LEU A 364 2.27 7.42 10.05
N LEU A 365 1.85 6.18 10.26
CA LEU A 365 0.61 5.66 9.69
C LEU A 365 -0.61 6.37 10.28
N LEU A 366 -0.68 6.55 11.59
CA LEU A 366 -1.79 7.27 12.24
C LEU A 366 -1.91 8.74 11.77
N GLU A 367 -0.78 9.45 11.62
CA GLU A 367 -0.78 10.85 11.14
C GLU A 367 -1.25 10.96 9.69
N LYS A 368 -0.89 9.99 8.85
CA LYS A 368 -1.32 9.93 7.44
C LYS A 368 -2.82 9.63 7.33
N VAL A 369 -3.34 8.73 8.16
CA VAL A 369 -4.77 8.46 8.28
C VAL A 369 -5.53 9.71 8.68
N ASN A 370 -5.05 10.43 9.70
CA ASN A 370 -5.70 11.65 10.17
C ASN A 370 -5.65 12.77 9.11
N SER A 371 -4.57 12.86 8.34
CA SER A 371 -4.44 13.83 7.25
C SER A 371 -5.41 13.51 6.09
N ALA A 372 -5.53 12.24 5.71
CA ALA A 372 -6.49 11.79 4.71
C ALA A 372 -7.95 12.03 5.15
N ARG A 373 -8.26 11.83 6.45
CA ARG A 373 -9.58 12.13 7.02
C ARG A 373 -9.94 13.61 6.88
N LYS A 374 -9.02 14.51 7.24
CA LYS A 374 -9.24 15.97 7.09
C LYS A 374 -9.52 16.35 5.64
N GLN A 375 -8.75 15.82 4.70
CA GLN A 375 -8.96 16.08 3.27
C GLN A 375 -10.32 15.58 2.77
N LEU A 376 -10.77 14.39 3.21
CA LEU A 376 -12.08 13.86 2.85
C LEU A 376 -13.24 14.66 3.47
N GLU A 377 -13.09 15.15 4.71
CA GLU A 377 -14.06 16.03 5.37
C GLU A 377 -14.16 17.40 4.69
N GLU A 378 -13.04 17.97 4.26
CA GLU A 378 -12.97 19.21 3.47
C GLU A 378 -13.64 19.05 2.09
N ILE A 379 -13.41 17.93 1.40
CA ILE A 379 -14.06 17.66 0.10
C ILE A 379 -15.57 17.46 0.27
N SER A 380 -16.00 16.75 1.32
CA SER A 380 -17.41 16.51 1.63
C SER A 380 -18.17 17.79 2.01
N SER A 381 -17.52 18.70 2.74
CA SER A 381 -18.09 20.01 3.08
C SER A 381 -18.17 20.94 1.88
N ALA A 382 -17.13 20.99 1.02
CA ALA A 382 -17.15 21.76 -0.23
C ALA A 382 -18.24 21.27 -1.21
N GLY A 383 -18.48 19.95 -1.29
CA GLY A 383 -19.57 19.37 -2.09
C GLY A 383 -20.97 19.75 -1.59
N LYS A 384 -21.16 19.87 -0.27
CA LYS A 384 -22.44 20.33 0.33
C LYS A 384 -22.70 21.81 0.11
N GLU A 385 -21.66 22.65 0.11
CA GLU A 385 -21.79 24.08 -0.22
C GLU A 385 -22.12 24.32 -1.69
N MET A 386 -21.53 23.57 -2.62
CA MET A 386 -21.90 23.61 -4.04
C MET A 386 -23.34 23.16 -4.28
N GLY A 387 -23.80 22.08 -3.63
CA GLY A 387 -25.19 21.61 -3.74
C GLY A 387 -26.23 22.59 -3.18
N ARG A 388 -25.90 23.34 -2.12
CA ARG A 388 -26.75 24.44 -1.60
C ARG A 388 -26.79 25.64 -2.55
N ASN A 389 -25.68 25.95 -3.21
CA ASN A 389 -25.63 27.02 -4.21
C ASN A 389 -26.35 26.67 -5.53
N GLU A 390 -26.40 25.39 -5.90
CA GLU A 390 -27.21 24.95 -7.05
C GLU A 390 -28.72 24.93 -6.77
N ASN A 391 -29.13 24.50 -5.56
CA ASN A 391 -30.55 24.53 -5.18
C ASN A 391 -31.09 25.96 -4.99
N SER A 392 -30.28 26.89 -4.49
CA SER A 392 -30.66 28.31 -4.44
C SER A 392 -30.74 28.96 -5.82
N ARG A 393 -29.87 28.57 -6.76
CA ARG A 393 -29.95 29.00 -8.16
C ARG A 393 -31.15 28.42 -8.91
N LYS A 394 -31.55 27.17 -8.65
CA LYS A 394 -32.77 26.57 -9.22
C LYS A 394 -34.04 27.20 -8.64
N GLY A 395 -34.08 27.43 -7.33
CA GLY A 395 -35.22 28.10 -6.68
C GLY A 395 -35.45 29.53 -7.20
N ASN A 396 -34.40 30.30 -7.44
CA ASN A 396 -34.53 31.64 -8.03
C ASN A 396 -34.92 31.64 -9.52
N LYS A 397 -34.66 30.54 -10.24
CA LYS A 397 -35.08 30.39 -11.64
C LYS A 397 -36.58 30.06 -11.76
N GLU A 398 -37.10 29.23 -10.87
CA GLU A 398 -38.55 28.91 -10.81
C GLU A 398 -39.40 30.08 -10.32
N LEU A 399 -38.83 31.01 -9.54
CA LEU A 399 -39.50 32.26 -9.12
C LEU A 399 -39.56 33.31 -10.25
N MET A 400 -38.56 33.36 -11.14
CA MET A 400 -38.57 34.28 -12.29
C MET A 400 -39.41 33.79 -13.49
N GLU A 401 -39.79 32.51 -13.55
CA GLU A 401 -40.70 31.99 -14.58
C GLU A 401 -42.19 32.06 -14.17
N LYS A 402 -42.49 32.62 -12.99
CA LYS A 402 -43.85 32.78 -12.45
C LYS A 402 -44.30 34.23 -12.22
N GLU A 403 -43.46 35.20 -12.55
CA GLU A 403 -43.80 36.63 -12.69
C GLU A 403 -43.80 36.99 -14.17
#